data_AF-A0A517M5A1-F1
#
_entry.id   AF-A0A517M5A1-F1
#
_cell.length_a   1.000
_cell.length_b   1.000
_cell.length_c   1.000
_cell.angle_alpha   90.00
_cell.angle_beta   90.00
_cell.angle_gamma   90.00
#
_symmetry.space_group_name_H-M   'P 1'
#
loop_
_entity.id
_entity.type
_entity.pdbx_description
1 polymer ?
#
loop_
_entity_poly.entity_id
_entity_poly.type
_entity_poly.pdbx_seq_one_letter_code
_entity_poly.pdbx_strand_id
1 'polypeptide(L)'
;MKTDLDLDQFVQCVGDAIIAVDRRGEIILWNPGAVRLLGYSADEVLGKSMDFFIPHASRKPHWDGFHSAIASGQTHLGTNLIRVPALHKNGQTIRIALTVAIIREDLQAPKQTD
;
A
#
# COMPACT_ATOMS: atom_id res chain seq x y z
N MET A 1 -24.26 10.19 4.91
CA MET A 1 -24.88 8.85 4.88
C MET A 1 -23.85 7.88 5.44
N LYS A 2 -24.07 7.33 6.64
CA LYS A 2 -23.25 6.22 7.14
C LYS A 2 -23.81 4.96 6.48
N THR A 3 -23.14 4.51 5.44
CA THR A 3 -23.47 3.25 4.77
C THR A 3 -23.00 2.12 5.68
N ASP A 4 -23.83 1.10 5.89
CA ASP A 4 -23.43 -0.17 6.48
C ASP A 4 -22.66 -0.97 5.42
N LEU A 5 -21.50 -0.45 5.03
CA LEU A 5 -20.61 -1.07 4.06
C LEU A 5 -19.47 -1.74 4.80
N ASP A 6 -19.36 -3.06 4.63
CA ASP A 6 -18.18 -3.81 5.04
C ASP A 6 -16.99 -3.39 4.15
N LEU A 7 -16.09 -2.60 4.74
CA LEU A 7 -14.91 -2.08 4.04
C LEU A 7 -13.91 -3.19 3.72
N ASP A 8 -13.84 -4.24 4.55
CA ASP A 8 -12.98 -5.38 4.28
C ASP A 8 -13.52 -6.13 3.07
N GLN A 9 -14.82 -6.45 3.05
CA GLN A 9 -15.44 -7.08 1.87
C GLN A 9 -15.25 -6.24 0.61
N PHE A 10 -15.40 -4.92 0.71
CA PHE A 10 -15.17 -4.00 -0.41
C PHE A 10 -13.73 -4.11 -0.94
N VAL A 11 -12.73 -4.01 -0.08
CA VAL A 11 -11.32 -4.13 -0.48
C VAL A 11 -11.01 -5.49 -1.09
N GLN A 12 -11.59 -6.57 -0.56
CA GLN A 12 -11.37 -7.93 -1.04
C GLN A 12 -12.02 -8.20 -2.40
N CYS A 13 -13.14 -7.55 -2.72
CA CYS A 13 -13.84 -7.75 -3.99
C CYS A 13 -13.41 -6.81 -5.12
N VAL A 14 -12.72 -5.70 -4.82
CA VAL A 14 -12.18 -4.78 -5.83
C VAL A 14 -11.13 -5.47 -6.72
N GLY A 15 -11.24 -5.22 -8.03
CA GLY A 15 -10.35 -5.81 -9.04
C GLY A 15 -8.91 -5.28 -8.98
N ASP A 16 -8.76 -4.01 -8.62
CA ASP A 16 -7.47 -3.32 -8.51
C ASP A 16 -6.65 -3.83 -7.32
N ALA A 17 -5.32 -3.74 -7.45
CA ALA A 17 -4.42 -4.03 -6.34
C ALA A 17 -4.50 -2.91 -5.29
N ILE A 18 -4.82 -3.29 -4.06
CA ILE A 18 -4.84 -2.41 -2.89
C ILE A 18 -3.82 -2.96 -1.90
N ILE A 19 -2.87 -2.09 -1.56
CA ILE A 19 -1.78 -2.37 -0.62
C ILE A 19 -1.76 -1.23 0.38
N ALA A 20 -1.71 -1.55 1.68
CA ALA A 20 -1.46 -0.57 2.72
C ALA A 20 -0.26 -0.99 3.56
N VAL A 21 0.50 -0.01 4.01
CA VAL A 21 1.65 -0.18 4.89
C VAL A 21 1.49 0.70 6.13
N ASP A 22 2.10 0.29 7.23
CA ASP A 22 2.22 1.12 8.42
C ASP A 22 3.28 2.22 8.26
N ARG A 23 3.55 2.98 9.33
CA ARG A 23 4.56 4.06 9.32
C ARG A 23 6.01 3.59 9.15
N ARG A 24 6.26 2.29 9.33
CA ARG A 24 7.56 1.64 9.12
C ARG A 24 7.70 1.05 7.72
N GLY A 25 6.63 1.08 6.94
CA GLY A 25 6.58 0.46 5.62
C GLY A 25 6.35 -1.05 5.66
N GLU A 26 5.88 -1.57 6.79
CA GLU A 26 5.45 -2.97 6.93
C GLU A 26 4.02 -3.11 6.39
N ILE A 27 3.79 -4.15 5.59
CA ILE A 27 2.50 -4.35 4.93
C ILE A 27 1.46 -4.81 5.94
N ILE A 28 0.35 -4.08 5.98
CA ILE A 28 -0.80 -4.36 6.86
C ILE A 28 -2.06 -4.77 6.08
N LEU A 29 -2.07 -4.56 4.76
CA LEU A 29 -3.17 -4.95 3.90
C LEU A 29 -2.65 -5.38 2.54
N TRP A 30 -3.15 -6.52 2.07
CA TRP A 30 -2.82 -7.10 0.78
C TRP A 30 -4.05 -7.79 0.18
N ASN A 31 -4.71 -7.15 -0.78
CA ASN A 31 -5.94 -7.69 -1.36
C ASN A 31 -5.68 -8.69 -2.50
N PRO A 32 -6.71 -9.41 -3.01
CA PRO A 32 -6.57 -10.37 -4.11
C PRO A 32 -6.06 -9.72 -5.41
N GLY A 33 -6.32 -8.43 -5.61
CA GLY A 33 -5.73 -7.65 -6.71
C GLY A 33 -4.20 -7.60 -6.63
N ALA A 34 -3.65 -7.36 -5.44
CA ALA A 34 -2.20 -7.36 -5.21
C ALA A 34 -1.59 -8.75 -5.42
N VAL A 35 -2.29 -9.82 -5.01
CA VAL A 35 -1.89 -11.21 -5.29
C VAL A 35 -1.77 -11.45 -6.80
N ARG A 36 -2.79 -11.07 -7.58
CA ARG A 36 -2.77 -11.23 -9.05
C ARG A 36 -1.68 -10.40 -9.72
N LEU A 37 -1.43 -9.19 -9.21
CA LEU A 37 -0.48 -8.25 -9.80
C LEU A 37 0.99 -8.57 -9.49
N LEU A 38 1.29 -8.97 -8.26
CA LEU A 38 2.67 -9.14 -7.74
C LEU A 38 3.03 -10.59 -7.43
N GLY A 39 2.06 -11.50 -7.40
CA GLY A 39 2.26 -12.95 -7.31
C GLY A 39 2.41 -13.50 -5.90
N TYR A 40 2.44 -12.65 -4.87
CA TYR A 40 2.57 -13.05 -3.46
C TYR A 40 1.22 -13.18 -2.78
N SER A 41 1.04 -14.19 -1.92
CA SER A 41 -0.14 -14.28 -1.06
C SER A 41 -0.05 -13.29 0.11
N ALA A 42 -1.18 -13.00 0.76
CA ALA A 42 -1.20 -12.15 1.95
C ALA A 42 -0.35 -12.75 3.09
N ASP A 43 -0.47 -14.05 3.35
CA ASP A 43 0.30 -14.77 4.37
C ASP A 43 1.83 -14.66 4.16
N GLU A 44 2.26 -14.51 2.92
CA GLU A 44 3.68 -14.36 2.60
C GLU A 44 4.23 -12.96 2.89
N VAL A 45 3.40 -11.94 3.01
CA VAL A 45 3.84 -10.53 2.93
C VAL A 45 3.37 -9.66 4.08
N LEU A 46 2.28 -10.03 4.76
CA LEU A 46 1.80 -9.29 5.93
C LEU A 46 2.89 -9.24 7.01
N GLY A 47 3.10 -8.06 7.59
CA GLY A 47 4.16 -7.77 8.56
C GLY A 47 5.57 -7.68 7.97
N LYS A 48 5.74 -7.77 6.64
CA LYS A 48 7.05 -7.61 5.98
C LYS A 48 7.18 -6.21 5.37
N SER A 49 8.42 -5.75 5.26
CA SER A 49 8.76 -4.52 4.50
C SER A 49 8.33 -4.64 3.05
N MET A 50 7.80 -3.56 2.49
CA MET A 50 7.52 -3.40 1.06
C MET A 50 8.74 -3.55 0.12
N ASP A 51 9.97 -3.62 0.66
CA ASP A 51 11.20 -3.77 -0.11
C ASP A 51 11.24 -4.99 -1.06
N PHE A 52 10.47 -6.04 -0.80
CA PHE A 52 10.50 -7.24 -1.64
C PHE A 52 9.93 -6.98 -3.05
N PHE A 53 8.98 -6.06 -3.20
CA PHE A 53 8.41 -5.71 -4.50
C PHE A 53 8.99 -4.41 -5.08
N ILE A 54 9.94 -3.77 -4.39
CA ILE A 54 10.64 -2.57 -4.87
C ILE A 54 12.00 -2.97 -5.45
N PRO A 55 12.27 -2.70 -6.75
CA PRO A 55 13.57 -2.96 -7.35
C PRO A 55 14.70 -2.28 -6.58
N HIS A 56 15.84 -2.95 -6.43
CA HIS A 56 16.96 -2.46 -5.62
C HIS A 56 17.39 -1.04 -6.00
N ALA A 57 17.45 -0.74 -7.31
CA ALA A 57 17.80 0.58 -7.84
C ALA A 57 16.80 1.69 -7.46
N SER A 58 15.56 1.34 -7.14
CA SER A 58 14.49 2.27 -6.79
C SER A 58 14.28 2.43 -5.28
N ARG A 59 14.89 1.58 -4.43
CA ARG A 59 14.66 1.58 -2.98
C ARG A 59 14.98 2.89 -2.31
N LYS A 60 16.18 3.45 -2.56
CA LYS A 60 16.58 4.72 -1.94
C LYS A 60 15.60 5.87 -2.24
N PRO A 61 15.35 6.25 -3.50
CA PRO A 61 14.42 7.35 -3.79
C PRO A 61 12.98 7.06 -3.32
N HIS A 62 12.56 5.79 -3.35
CA HIS A 62 11.28 5.37 -2.80
C HIS A 62 11.19 5.66 -1.29
N TRP A 63 12.17 5.22 -0.50
CA TRP A 63 12.18 5.43 0.95
C TRP A 63 12.36 6.88 1.34
N ASP A 64 13.17 7.66 0.61
CA ASP A 64 13.27 9.11 0.82
C ASP A 64 11.89 9.78 0.66
N GLY A 65 11.15 9.42 -0.40
CA GLY A 65 9.79 9.90 -0.64
C GLY A 65 8.78 9.44 0.42
N PHE A 66 8.85 8.16 0.82
CA PHE A 66 8.01 7.59 1.87
C PHE A 66 8.20 8.31 3.20
N HIS A 67 9.45 8.46 3.67
CA HIS A 67 9.73 9.13 4.94
C HIS A 67 9.31 10.61 4.92
N SER A 68 9.54 11.31 3.81
CA SER A 68 9.07 12.68 3.64
C SER A 68 7.54 12.76 3.74
N ALA A 69 6.82 11.82 3.11
CA ALA A 69 5.36 11.80 3.13
C ALA A 69 4.78 11.46 4.51
N ILE A 70 5.39 10.52 5.23
CA ILE A 70 5.01 10.18 6.61
C ILE A 70 5.29 11.36 7.56
N ALA A 71 6.44 12.02 7.44
CA ALA A 71 6.82 13.14 8.30
C ALA A 71 5.92 14.37 8.11
N SER A 72 5.53 14.66 6.86
CA SER A 72 4.67 15.80 6.52
C SER A 72 3.17 15.50 6.61
N GLY A 73 2.78 14.23 6.63
CA GLY A 73 1.38 13.81 6.52
C GLY A 73 0.75 14.06 5.14
N GLN A 74 1.59 14.37 4.14
CA GLN A 74 1.18 14.73 2.78
C GLN A 74 2.01 13.94 1.76
N THR A 75 1.40 13.55 0.65
CA THR A 75 2.14 12.99 -0.49
C THR A 75 2.04 13.93 -1.67
N HIS A 76 3.17 14.14 -2.38
CA HIS A 76 3.17 14.90 -3.63
C HIS A 76 2.50 14.14 -4.79
N LEU A 77 2.24 12.84 -4.61
CA LEU A 77 1.60 11.99 -5.62
C LEU A 77 0.08 12.19 -5.61
N GLY A 78 -0.55 12.06 -4.45
CA GLY A 78 -2.01 12.15 -4.31
C GLY A 78 -2.75 11.26 -5.33
N THR A 79 -3.64 11.87 -6.11
CA THR A 79 -4.40 11.19 -7.17
C THR A 79 -3.65 11.10 -8.51
N ASN A 80 -2.42 11.58 -8.60
CA ASN A 80 -1.64 11.51 -9.83
C ASN A 80 -1.17 10.08 -10.07
N LEU A 81 -1.53 9.54 -11.24
CA LEU A 81 -1.11 8.22 -11.66
C LEU A 81 0.37 8.24 -12.05
N ILE A 82 1.21 7.55 -11.29
CA ILE A 82 2.61 7.33 -11.63
C ILE A 82 2.84 5.92 -12.15
N ARG A 83 3.87 5.74 -12.98
CA ARG A 83 4.31 4.43 -13.46
C ARG A 83 5.69 4.13 -12.96
N VAL A 84 5.85 3.02 -12.26
CA VAL A 84 7.11 2.61 -11.61
C VAL A 84 7.39 1.12 -11.87
N PRO A 85 8.65 0.71 -11.86
CA PRO A 85 9.00 -0.71 -11.87
C PRO A 85 8.70 -1.35 -10.51
N ALA A 86 8.21 -2.60 -10.51
CA ALA A 86 7.99 -3.43 -9.34
C ALA A 86 8.53 -4.84 -9.58
N LEU A 87 9.00 -5.51 -8.53
CA LEU A 87 9.44 -6.90 -8.58
C LEU A 87 8.25 -7.84 -8.35
N HIS A 88 7.95 -8.67 -9.33
CA HIS A 88 6.99 -9.75 -9.23
C HIS A 88 7.66 -11.00 -8.60
N LYS A 89 6.88 -11.85 -7.93
CA LYS A 89 7.36 -13.06 -7.23
C LYS A 89 8.22 -14.00 -8.08
N ASN A 90 7.92 -14.11 -9.37
CA ASN A 90 8.69 -14.92 -10.31
C ASN A 90 10.07 -14.32 -10.69
N GLY A 91 10.47 -13.20 -10.08
CA GLY A 91 11.74 -12.52 -10.35
C GLY A 91 11.70 -11.51 -11.49
N GLN A 92 10.58 -11.38 -12.21
CA GLN A 92 10.45 -10.40 -13.28
C GLN A 92 10.20 -9.00 -12.73
N THR A 93 10.76 -7.99 -13.38
CA THR A 93 10.35 -6.60 -13.15
C THR A 93 9.17 -6.27 -14.06
N ILE A 94 8.05 -5.89 -13.47
CA ILE A 94 6.85 -5.44 -14.18
C ILE A 94 6.70 -3.91 -14.02
N ARG A 95 6.02 -3.25 -14.96
CA ARG A 95 5.63 -1.84 -14.77
C ARG A 95 4.22 -1.77 -14.22
N ILE A 96 4.07 -1.16 -13.06
CA ILE A 96 2.78 -0.91 -12.43
C ILE A 96 2.41 0.57 -12.55
N ALA A 97 1.12 0.85 -12.58
CA ALA A 97 0.58 2.18 -12.49
C ALA A 97 -0.19 2.29 -11.16
N LEU A 98 0.12 3.31 -10.36
CA LEU A 98 -0.45 3.43 -9.01
C LEU A 98 -0.69 4.90 -8.63
N THR A 99 -1.60 5.08 -7.69
CA THR A 99 -1.78 6.30 -6.91
C THR A 99 -1.41 6.03 -5.46
N VAL A 100 -1.10 7.07 -4.69
CA VAL A 100 -0.72 6.93 -3.26
C VAL A 100 -1.51 7.93 -2.45
N ALA A 101 -2.13 7.45 -1.38
CA ALA A 101 -2.79 8.28 -0.39
C ALA A 101 -2.19 8.03 0.99
N ILE A 102 -2.21 9.06 1.83
CA ILE A 102 -1.91 8.94 3.26
C ILE A 102 -3.22 8.72 4.01
N ILE A 103 -3.34 7.58 4.68
CA ILE A 103 -4.43 7.32 5.62
C ILE A 103 -4.06 8.02 6.93
N ARG A 104 -4.92 8.93 7.37
CA ARG A 104 -4.77 9.63 8.64
C ARG A 104 -5.73 8.98 9.64
N GLU A 105 -5.23 8.78 10.85
CA GLU A 105 -6.11 8.44 11.98
C GLU A 105 -7.10 9.59 12.16
N ASP A 106 -8.38 9.25 12.28
CA ASP A 106 -9.41 10.24 12.53
C ASP A 106 -9.29 10.70 13.98
N LEU A 107 -8.77 11.91 14.21
CA LEU A 107 -8.60 12.49 15.55
C LEU A 107 -9.95 12.73 16.27
N GLN A 108 -11.09 12.44 15.63
CA GLN A 108 -12.44 12.59 16.20
C GLN A 108 -13.12 11.26 16.60
N ALA A 109 -12.53 10.10 16.33
CA ALA A 109 -13.09 8.84 16.79
C ALA A 109 -12.73 8.62 18.28
N PRO A 110 -13.70 8.50 19.21
CA PRO A 110 -13.38 8.14 20.59
C PRO A 110 -12.67 6.79 20.59
N LYS A 111 -11.50 6.73 21.24
CA LYS A 111 -10.83 5.47 21.54
C LYS A 111 -11.81 4.59 22.31
N GLN A 112 -12.39 3.58 21.67
CA GLN A 112 -13.04 2.51 22.42
C GLN A 112 -11.94 1.87 23.26
N THR A 113 -12.04 2.11 24.55
CA THR A 113 -11.14 1.56 25.56
C THR A 113 -11.90 0.35 26.10
N ASP A 114 -11.34 -0.85 25.90
CA ASP A 114 -11.77 -2.05 26.63
C ASP A 114 -11.45 -1.93 28.13
#